data_AF-A0AAD1YGN3-F1
#
_entry.id   AF-A0AAD1YGN3-F1
#
_cell.length_a   1.000
_cell.length_b   1.000
_cell.length_c   1.000
_cell.angle_alpha   90.00
_cell.angle_beta   90.00
_cell.angle_gamma   90.00
#
_symmetry.space_group_name_H-M   'P 1'
#
loop_
_entity.id
_entity.type
_entity.pdbx_description
1 polymer ?
#
loop_
_entity_poly.entity_id
_entity_poly.type
_entity_poly.pdbx_seq_one_letter_code
_entity_poly.pdbx_strand_id
1 'polypeptide(L)'
;MEIYIYSLPFKDSKGRSYTVNASMNMTDVNNELNNLLIMNLLISIGIILISIIVSYIFANKFTKPIIKIKDFANRLSLYDFSTPIIITRKDEFGQTENALNIAQKNVSNLVNLIMENSQDISASSEELSATVQELSSKAVIIDESVQNITFGIQESSAESEEISASIQEIDSNINILSSKAMEGSNNANQFKEIAEEVKTNSQSAILETEILYSEKQKNMKKAIEAGKVVDSIKFMADTIGSIAEQTNLLALNAAIEAARAGEQGKGFAVVAEEVRKLAEGSSQAVINIKDTIFKVQESFKLSIDNGKDILEFINTNVNEQFNAYGKTGDKYYNDSDFVSKMSDEIAAMSEELTATVGQVNEAVKNMALSSQKSGEEAEIIKESMDETTKAIEQVSLTAQSQTELAQKLNEMVQKFKI
;
A
#
# COMPACT_ATOMS: atom_id res chain seq x y z
N MET A 1 125.52 -92.01 -0.04
CA MET A 1 125.61 -92.03 -1.50
C MET A 1 124.98 -93.33 -1.97
N GLU A 2 123.71 -93.29 -2.38
CA GLU A 2 123.09 -94.43 -3.08
C GLU A 2 123.45 -94.31 -4.55
N ILE A 3 124.33 -95.19 -5.02
CA ILE A 3 124.72 -95.29 -6.42
C ILE A 3 124.10 -96.58 -6.94
N TYR A 4 123.10 -96.46 -7.80
CA TYR A 4 122.59 -97.61 -8.54
C TYR A 4 123.49 -97.87 -9.75
N ILE A 5 124.06 -99.06 -9.80
CA ILE A 5 124.95 -99.51 -10.88
C ILE A 5 124.17 -100.48 -11.75
N TYR A 6 123.95 -100.13 -13.00
CA TYR A 6 123.40 -101.04 -14.00
C TYR A 6 124.55 -101.66 -14.78
N SER A 7 124.64 -102.99 -14.72
CA SER A 7 125.72 -103.78 -15.33
C SER A 7 125.20 -104.50 -16.56
N LEU A 8 125.74 -104.18 -17.74
CA LEU A 8 125.40 -104.88 -18.99
C LEU A 8 126.61 -105.72 -19.45
N PRO A 9 126.54 -107.05 -19.36
CA PRO A 9 127.59 -107.92 -19.86
C PRO A 9 127.48 -108.09 -21.38
N PHE A 10 128.61 -108.07 -22.07
CA PHE A 10 128.71 -108.46 -23.47
C PHE A 10 130.03 -109.20 -23.74
N LYS A 11 130.09 -110.05 -24.76
CA LYS A 11 131.29 -110.85 -25.11
C LYS A 11 131.91 -110.37 -26.41
N ASP A 12 133.24 -110.37 -26.50
CA ASP A 12 133.96 -110.11 -27.77
C ASP A 12 133.96 -111.35 -28.69
N SER A 13 134.40 -111.16 -29.94
CA SER A 13 134.46 -112.22 -30.95
C SER A 13 135.46 -113.35 -30.66
N LYS A 14 136.24 -113.26 -29.57
CA LYS A 14 137.14 -114.31 -29.06
C LYS A 14 136.61 -114.97 -27.77
N GLY A 15 135.36 -114.70 -27.38
CA GLY A 15 134.68 -115.33 -26.26
C GLY A 15 134.97 -114.72 -24.89
N ARG A 16 135.68 -113.59 -24.82
CA ARG A 16 136.00 -112.91 -23.54
C ARG A 16 134.83 -112.02 -23.11
N SER A 17 134.38 -112.16 -21.86
CA SER A 17 133.26 -111.38 -21.33
C SER A 17 133.74 -110.07 -20.74
N TYR A 18 133.14 -108.96 -21.16
CA TYR A 18 133.29 -107.64 -20.58
C TYR A 18 131.96 -107.21 -19.97
N THR A 19 132.01 -106.36 -18.95
CA THR A 19 130.81 -105.80 -18.33
C THR A 19 131.01 -104.30 -18.23
N VAL A 20 130.14 -103.55 -18.89
CA VAL A 20 130.13 -102.09 -18.74
C VAL A 20 129.18 -101.78 -17.61
N ASN A 21 129.73 -101.14 -16.58
CA ASN A 21 128.97 -100.63 -15.46
C ASN A 21 128.69 -99.16 -15.71
N ALA A 22 127.41 -98.80 -15.85
CA ALA A 22 126.99 -97.41 -15.83
C ALA A 22 126.44 -97.11 -14.43
N SER A 23 127.02 -96.13 -13.76
CA SER A 23 126.61 -95.69 -12.42
C SER A 23 126.05 -94.27 -12.52
N MET A 24 124.85 -94.03 -12.00
CA MET A 24 124.23 -92.70 -11.94
C MET A 24 124.06 -92.26 -10.48
N ASN A 25 124.45 -91.03 -10.19
CA ASN A 25 124.42 -90.46 -8.85
C ASN A 25 123.00 -89.93 -8.54
N MET A 26 122.23 -90.66 -7.74
CA MET A 26 120.87 -90.26 -7.35
C MET A 26 120.84 -89.02 -6.46
N THR A 27 121.97 -88.64 -5.85
CA THR A 27 122.08 -87.40 -5.08
C THR A 27 121.87 -86.17 -5.97
N ASP A 28 122.36 -86.22 -7.22
CA ASP A 28 122.21 -85.12 -8.18
C ASP A 28 120.77 -85.06 -8.72
N VAL A 29 120.16 -86.21 -9.01
CA VAL A 29 118.77 -86.33 -9.46
C VAL A 29 117.77 -85.84 -8.39
N ASN A 30 117.97 -86.23 -7.12
CA ASN A 30 117.09 -85.80 -6.03
C ASN A 30 117.25 -84.31 -5.71
N ASN A 31 118.45 -83.73 -5.87
CA ASN A 31 118.64 -82.29 -5.72
C ASN A 31 117.92 -81.50 -6.83
N GLU A 32 117.94 -81.98 -8.07
CA GLU A 32 117.16 -81.38 -9.16
C GLU A 32 115.64 -81.51 -8.95
N LEU A 33 115.16 -82.67 -8.48
CA LEU A 33 113.75 -82.87 -8.12
C LEU A 33 113.32 -81.97 -6.95
N ASN A 34 114.13 -81.84 -5.91
CA ASN A 34 113.85 -80.95 -4.78
C ASN A 34 113.86 -79.48 -5.20
N ASN A 35 114.76 -79.07 -6.08
CA ASN A 35 114.77 -77.71 -6.64
C ASN A 35 113.51 -77.44 -7.48
N LEU A 36 113.05 -78.40 -8.28
CA LEU A 36 111.79 -78.30 -9.02
C LEU A 36 110.56 -78.25 -8.08
N LEU A 37 110.55 -79.04 -7.01
CA LEU A 37 109.50 -79.02 -5.99
C LEU A 37 109.45 -77.69 -5.23
N ILE A 38 110.60 -77.16 -4.80
CA ILE A 38 110.71 -75.86 -4.13
C ILE A 38 110.29 -74.73 -5.08
N MET A 39 110.70 -74.79 -6.35
CA MET A 39 110.31 -73.80 -7.35
C MET A 39 108.80 -73.81 -7.61
N ASN A 40 108.16 -74.98 -7.75
CA ASN A 40 106.71 -75.09 -7.89
C ASN A 40 105.95 -74.63 -6.64
N LEU A 41 106.49 -74.90 -5.44
CA LEU A 41 105.92 -74.44 -4.18
C LEU A 41 105.98 -72.92 -4.06
N LEU A 42 107.10 -72.29 -4.44
CA LEU A 42 107.25 -70.84 -4.48
C LEU A 42 106.32 -70.17 -5.50
N ILE A 43 106.17 -70.77 -6.69
CA ILE A 43 105.21 -70.28 -7.71
C ILE A 43 103.77 -70.38 -7.19
N SER A 44 103.42 -71.49 -6.54
CA SER A 44 102.08 -71.70 -5.97
C SER A 44 101.78 -70.68 -4.86
N ILE A 45 102.74 -70.42 -3.97
CA ILE A 45 102.63 -69.38 -2.93
C ILE A 45 102.49 -67.99 -3.56
N GLY A 46 103.27 -67.70 -4.61
CA GLY A 46 103.19 -66.45 -5.36
C GLY A 46 101.81 -66.22 -5.98
N ILE A 47 101.23 -67.26 -6.59
CA ILE A 47 99.87 -67.20 -7.16
C ILE A 47 98.85 -66.96 -6.05
N ILE A 48 98.93 -67.67 -4.91
CA ILE A 48 98.01 -67.48 -3.77
C ILE A 48 98.08 -66.04 -3.24
N LEU A 49 99.28 -65.49 -3.06
CA LEU A 49 99.46 -64.11 -2.59
C LEU A 49 98.86 -63.09 -3.58
N ILE A 50 99.08 -63.28 -4.88
CA ILE A 50 98.47 -62.44 -5.92
C ILE A 50 96.95 -62.57 -5.89
N SER A 51 96.40 -63.79 -5.77
CA SER A 51 94.96 -64.01 -5.66
C SER A 51 94.34 -63.32 -4.44
N ILE A 52 95.02 -63.31 -3.29
CA ILE A 52 94.56 -62.60 -2.08
C ILE A 52 94.54 -61.08 -2.31
N ILE A 53 95.60 -60.52 -2.89
CA ILE A 53 95.70 -59.08 -3.19
C ILE A 53 94.62 -58.66 -4.19
N VAL A 54 94.46 -59.42 -5.28
CA VAL A 54 93.44 -59.17 -6.30
C VAL A 54 92.04 -59.29 -5.70
N SER A 55 91.78 -60.32 -4.90
CA SER A 55 90.50 -60.49 -4.19
C SER A 55 90.21 -59.33 -3.25
N TYR A 56 91.21 -58.85 -2.51
CA TYR A 56 91.06 -57.69 -1.62
C TYR A 56 90.75 -56.40 -2.39
N ILE A 57 91.43 -56.14 -3.52
CA ILE A 57 91.16 -54.98 -4.38
C ILE A 57 89.74 -55.03 -4.95
N PHE A 58 89.32 -56.18 -5.47
CA PHE A 58 87.96 -56.35 -6.00
C PHE A 58 86.90 -56.25 -4.90
N ALA A 59 87.10 -56.89 -3.74
CA ALA A 59 86.23 -56.75 -2.58
C ALA A 59 86.05 -55.27 -2.20
N ASN A 60 87.13 -54.50 -2.09
CA ASN A 60 87.02 -53.06 -1.79
C ASN A 60 86.34 -52.27 -2.91
N LYS A 61 86.57 -52.61 -4.18
CA LYS A 61 85.97 -51.93 -5.33
C LYS A 61 84.47 -52.16 -5.47
N PHE A 62 83.94 -53.30 -5.00
CA PHE A 62 82.52 -53.67 -5.06
C PHE A 62 81.78 -53.42 -3.74
N THR A 63 82.34 -53.83 -2.61
CA THR A 63 81.66 -53.77 -1.31
C THR A 63 81.45 -52.34 -0.83
N LYS A 64 82.41 -51.43 -1.02
CA LYS A 64 82.27 -50.03 -0.57
C LYS A 64 81.11 -49.29 -1.26
N PRO A 65 80.97 -49.31 -2.61
CA PRO A 65 79.80 -48.72 -3.28
C PRO A 65 78.47 -49.36 -2.87
N ILE A 66 78.44 -50.69 -2.69
CA ILE A 66 77.23 -51.39 -2.24
C ILE A 66 76.82 -50.94 -0.83
N ILE A 67 77.78 -50.78 0.08
CA ILE A 67 77.50 -50.25 1.43
C ILE A 67 76.98 -48.82 1.34
N LYS A 68 77.57 -47.93 0.53
CA LYS A 68 77.05 -46.57 0.34
C LYS A 68 75.62 -46.54 -0.18
N ILE A 69 75.31 -47.36 -1.20
CA ILE A 69 73.96 -47.47 -1.77
C ILE A 69 72.99 -48.02 -0.73
N LYS A 70 73.40 -49.05 0.04
CA LYS A 70 72.62 -49.61 1.14
C LYS A 70 72.33 -48.56 2.22
N ASP A 71 73.33 -47.79 2.64
CA ASP A 71 73.18 -46.78 3.68
C ASP A 71 72.28 -45.63 3.20
N PHE A 72 72.39 -45.24 1.92
CA PHE A 72 71.46 -44.29 1.32
C PHE A 72 70.03 -44.85 1.27
N ALA A 73 69.84 -46.08 0.81
CA ALA A 73 68.54 -46.73 0.81
C ALA A 73 67.94 -46.82 2.22
N ASN A 74 68.76 -47.07 3.24
CA ASN A 74 68.33 -47.09 4.64
C ASN A 74 67.93 -45.69 5.15
N ARG A 75 68.58 -44.63 4.67
CA ARG A 75 68.15 -43.25 4.94
C ARG A 75 66.81 -42.95 4.29
N LEU A 76 66.64 -43.32 3.01
CA LEU A 76 65.36 -43.16 2.31
C LEU A 76 64.22 -43.93 3.00
N SER A 77 64.47 -45.13 3.52
CA SER A 77 63.47 -45.91 4.26
C SER A 77 63.09 -45.32 5.62
N LEU A 78 63.93 -44.43 6.16
CA LEU A 78 63.67 -43.65 7.37
C LEU A 78 63.16 -42.24 7.04
N TYR A 79 62.69 -42.02 5.81
CA TYR A 79 62.19 -40.74 5.32
C TYR A 79 63.23 -39.61 5.31
N ASP A 80 64.54 -39.92 5.33
CA ASP A 80 65.61 -38.92 5.23
C ASP A 80 66.06 -38.71 3.78
N PHE A 81 65.49 -37.69 3.16
CA PHE A 81 65.79 -37.21 1.84
C PHE A 81 66.70 -35.97 1.86
N SER A 82 67.30 -35.59 2.99
CA SER A 82 67.96 -34.28 3.14
C SER A 82 69.32 -34.13 2.45
N THR A 83 70.03 -35.23 2.19
CA THR A 83 71.38 -35.16 1.58
C THR A 83 71.61 -36.23 0.50
N PRO A 84 72.19 -35.85 -0.66
CA PRO A 84 72.45 -36.77 -1.77
C PRO A 84 73.73 -37.61 -1.54
N ILE A 85 73.87 -38.70 -2.31
CA ILE A 85 75.13 -39.46 -2.41
C ILE A 85 76.16 -38.63 -3.18
N ILE A 86 77.38 -38.50 -2.62
CA ILE A 86 78.51 -37.89 -3.33
C ILE A 86 79.06 -38.90 -4.36
N ILE A 87 78.81 -38.62 -5.63
CA ILE A 87 79.25 -39.46 -6.75
C ILE A 87 80.74 -39.24 -6.98
N THR A 88 81.52 -40.31 -6.93
CA THR A 88 82.99 -40.28 -7.11
C THR A 88 83.48 -41.15 -8.26
N ARG A 89 82.55 -41.87 -8.92
CA ARG A 89 82.85 -42.91 -9.92
C ARG A 89 81.95 -42.74 -11.16
N LYS A 90 82.36 -43.33 -12.28
CA LYS A 90 81.66 -43.28 -13.58
C LYS A 90 81.22 -44.67 -14.10
N ASP A 91 81.33 -45.69 -13.26
CA ASP A 91 80.91 -47.07 -13.54
C ASP A 91 79.42 -47.28 -13.23
N GLU A 92 78.92 -48.50 -13.32
CA GLU A 92 77.52 -48.88 -13.09
C GLU A 92 77.03 -48.49 -11.69
N PHE A 93 77.92 -48.52 -10.69
CA PHE A 93 77.61 -48.05 -9.34
C PHE A 93 77.44 -46.54 -9.31
N GLY A 94 78.33 -45.78 -9.96
CA GLY A 94 78.18 -44.32 -10.09
C GLY A 94 76.90 -43.91 -10.83
N GLN A 95 76.51 -44.65 -11.86
CA GLN A 95 75.23 -44.44 -12.56
C GLN A 95 74.02 -44.73 -11.64
N THR A 96 74.12 -45.78 -10.81
CA THR A 96 73.09 -46.12 -9.82
C THR A 96 72.98 -45.04 -8.73
N GLU A 97 74.11 -44.56 -8.20
CA GLU A 97 74.16 -43.45 -7.25
C GLU A 97 73.48 -42.19 -7.84
N ASN A 98 73.75 -41.87 -9.12
CA ASN A 98 73.10 -40.76 -9.80
C ASN A 98 71.58 -40.93 -9.95
N ALA A 99 71.13 -42.11 -10.40
CA ALA A 99 69.70 -42.39 -10.52
C ALA A 99 68.97 -42.30 -9.17
N LEU A 100 69.61 -42.77 -8.10
CA LEU A 100 69.10 -42.68 -6.73
C LEU A 100 69.02 -41.23 -6.23
N ASN A 101 70.01 -40.37 -6.56
CA ASN A 101 69.94 -38.94 -6.27
C ASN A 101 68.79 -38.25 -7.00
N ILE A 102 68.57 -38.60 -8.28
CA ILE A 102 67.42 -38.06 -9.05
C ILE A 102 66.10 -38.50 -8.39
N ALA A 103 65.98 -39.76 -7.99
CA ALA A 103 64.80 -40.26 -7.29
C ALA A 103 64.58 -39.54 -5.95
N GLN A 104 65.64 -39.36 -5.15
CA GLN A 104 65.58 -38.59 -3.90
C GLN A 104 65.13 -37.15 -4.13
N LYS A 105 65.67 -36.46 -5.13
CA LYS A 105 65.26 -35.09 -5.47
C LYS A 105 63.80 -35.02 -5.91
N ASN A 106 63.33 -35.97 -6.72
CA ASN A 106 61.94 -36.00 -7.17
C ASN A 106 60.98 -36.23 -6.00
N VAL A 107 61.31 -37.11 -5.05
CA VAL A 107 60.50 -37.33 -3.84
C VAL A 107 60.53 -36.10 -2.93
N SER A 108 61.70 -35.50 -2.71
CA SER A 108 61.87 -34.25 -1.96
C SER A 108 60.98 -33.13 -2.51
N ASN A 109 61.02 -32.90 -3.83
CA ASN A 109 60.17 -31.92 -4.50
C ASN A 109 58.68 -32.25 -4.37
N LEU A 110 58.29 -33.53 -4.53
CA LEU A 110 56.91 -33.97 -4.39
C LEU A 110 56.37 -33.69 -2.97
N VAL A 111 57.17 -33.99 -1.94
CA VAL A 111 56.74 -33.78 -0.56
C VAL A 111 56.66 -32.28 -0.23
N ASN A 112 57.59 -31.45 -0.71
CA ASN A 112 57.48 -29.98 -0.59
C ASN A 112 56.21 -29.45 -1.24
N LEU A 113 55.87 -29.92 -2.45
CA LEU A 113 54.63 -29.54 -3.14
C LEU A 113 53.37 -29.97 -2.36
N ILE A 114 53.39 -31.15 -1.73
CA ILE A 114 52.29 -31.60 -0.87
C ILE A 114 52.19 -30.73 0.39
N MET A 115 53.30 -30.33 0.99
CA MET A 115 53.32 -29.43 2.14
C MET A 115 52.69 -28.08 1.81
N GLU A 116 53.11 -27.45 0.72
CA GLU A 116 52.60 -26.15 0.26
C GLU A 116 51.09 -26.24 -0.06
N ASN A 117 50.69 -27.19 -0.90
CA ASN A 117 49.27 -27.39 -1.22
C ASN A 117 48.40 -27.71 0.00
N SER A 118 48.95 -28.43 0.98
CA SER A 118 48.24 -28.74 2.23
C SER A 118 48.04 -27.50 3.10
N GLN A 119 49.00 -26.56 3.12
CA GLN A 119 48.84 -25.28 3.80
C GLN A 119 47.79 -24.41 3.09
N ASP A 120 47.82 -24.37 1.77
CA ASP A 120 46.85 -23.63 0.96
C ASP A 120 45.42 -24.17 1.15
N ILE A 121 45.24 -25.50 1.19
CA ILE A 121 43.93 -26.12 1.48
C ILE A 121 43.47 -25.74 2.89
N SER A 122 44.35 -25.76 3.89
CA SER A 122 43.99 -25.37 5.26
C SER A 122 43.53 -23.91 5.33
N ALA A 123 44.29 -22.99 4.73
CA ALA A 123 43.97 -21.57 4.70
C ALA A 123 42.65 -21.30 3.95
N SER A 124 42.47 -21.94 2.78
CA SER A 124 41.23 -21.81 1.98
C SER A 124 40.01 -22.38 2.73
N SER A 125 40.20 -23.43 3.52
CA SER A 125 39.12 -24.04 4.31
C SER A 125 38.71 -23.16 5.50
N GLU A 126 39.68 -22.47 6.13
CA GLU A 126 39.39 -21.47 7.17
C GLU A 126 38.62 -20.27 6.60
N GLU A 127 39.03 -19.75 5.43
CA GLU A 127 38.32 -18.68 4.73
C GLU A 127 36.90 -19.10 4.34
N LEU A 128 36.74 -20.32 3.83
CA LEU A 128 35.43 -20.91 3.52
C LEU A 128 34.55 -21.01 4.76
N SER A 129 35.11 -21.41 5.92
CA SER A 129 34.38 -21.49 7.18
C SER A 129 33.89 -20.11 7.66
N ALA A 130 34.73 -19.08 7.54
CA ALA A 130 34.33 -17.70 7.86
C ALA A 130 33.19 -17.22 6.95
N THR A 131 33.28 -17.51 5.64
CA THR A 131 32.23 -17.18 4.65
C THR A 131 30.91 -17.90 4.97
N VAL A 132 30.98 -19.17 5.38
CA VAL A 132 29.82 -19.97 5.80
C VAL A 132 29.15 -19.38 7.04
N GLN A 133 29.92 -18.93 8.04
CA GLN A 133 29.37 -18.26 9.22
C GLN A 133 28.65 -16.95 8.85
N GLU A 134 29.23 -16.16 7.94
CA GLU A 134 28.58 -14.94 7.44
C GLU A 134 27.27 -15.27 6.71
N LEU A 135 27.28 -16.24 5.79
CA LEU A 135 26.09 -16.68 5.07
C LEU A 135 25.00 -17.18 6.01
N SER A 136 25.36 -17.95 7.05
CA SER A 136 24.42 -18.42 8.07
C SER A 136 23.76 -17.26 8.81
N SER A 137 24.53 -16.23 9.21
CA SER A 137 23.97 -15.04 9.82
C SER A 137 23.04 -14.28 8.88
N LYS A 138 23.38 -14.17 7.58
CA LYS A 138 22.51 -13.53 6.58
C LYS A 138 21.21 -14.31 6.35
N ALA A 139 21.27 -15.64 6.35
CA ALA A 139 20.07 -16.47 6.22
C ALA A 139 19.06 -16.22 7.34
N VAL A 140 19.53 -16.08 8.60
CA VAL A 140 18.66 -15.74 9.75
C VAL A 140 18.00 -14.37 9.57
N ILE A 141 18.75 -13.37 9.10
CA ILE A 141 18.19 -12.02 8.85
C ILE A 141 17.14 -12.06 7.74
N ILE A 142 17.35 -12.86 6.70
CA ILE A 142 16.36 -13.03 5.62
C ILE A 142 15.10 -13.72 6.16
N ASP A 143 15.23 -14.76 6.98
CA ASP A 143 14.08 -15.42 7.61
C ASP A 143 13.25 -14.44 8.46
N GLU A 144 13.91 -13.63 9.30
CA GLU A 144 13.24 -12.58 10.08
C GLU A 144 12.53 -11.55 9.18
N SER A 145 13.17 -11.18 8.06
CA SER A 145 12.57 -10.26 7.09
C SER A 145 11.34 -10.86 6.42
N VAL A 146 11.37 -12.16 6.10
CA VAL A 146 10.21 -12.89 5.55
C VAL A 146 9.07 -12.95 6.56
N GLN A 147 9.35 -13.21 7.84
CA GLN A 147 8.32 -13.17 8.89
C GLN A 147 7.66 -11.80 9.00
N ASN A 148 8.45 -10.72 8.96
CA ASN A 148 7.92 -9.36 8.96
C ASN A 148 7.06 -9.06 7.73
N ILE A 149 7.43 -9.57 6.55
CA ILE A 149 6.60 -9.48 5.34
C ILE A 149 5.27 -10.20 5.56
N THR A 150 5.28 -11.41 6.13
CA THR A 150 4.05 -12.16 6.43
C THR A 150 3.14 -11.40 7.40
N PHE A 151 3.68 -10.76 8.44
CA PHE A 151 2.90 -9.90 9.34
C PHE A 151 2.28 -8.72 8.60
N GLY A 152 3.05 -8.02 7.75
CA GLY A 152 2.54 -6.90 6.96
C GLY A 152 1.44 -7.31 5.97
N ILE A 153 1.50 -8.54 5.43
CA ILE A 153 0.44 -9.10 4.59
C ILE A 153 -0.84 -9.36 5.39
N GLN A 154 -0.73 -9.89 6.61
CA GLN A 154 -1.89 -10.12 7.48
C GLN A 154 -2.57 -8.79 7.86
N GLU A 155 -1.78 -7.77 8.19
CA GLU A 155 -2.27 -6.42 8.48
C GLU A 155 -2.95 -5.82 7.24
N SER A 156 -2.31 -5.87 6.07
CA SER A 156 -2.89 -5.38 4.81
C SER A 156 -4.21 -6.09 4.45
N SER A 157 -4.32 -7.38 4.75
CA SER A 157 -5.54 -8.15 4.53
C SER A 157 -6.67 -7.69 5.46
N ALA A 158 -6.37 -7.46 6.74
CA ALA A 158 -7.35 -6.96 7.71
C ALA A 158 -7.83 -5.55 7.35
N GLU A 159 -6.91 -4.66 6.97
CA GLU A 159 -7.23 -3.31 6.50
C GLU A 159 -8.10 -3.35 5.23
N SER A 160 -7.80 -4.25 4.29
CA SER A 160 -8.60 -4.43 3.08
C SER A 160 -10.05 -4.85 3.39
N GLU A 161 -10.25 -5.73 4.37
CA GLU A 161 -11.58 -6.14 4.83
C GLU A 161 -12.35 -4.98 5.49
N GLU A 162 -11.69 -4.18 6.33
CA GLU A 162 -12.28 -3.01 6.98
C GLU A 162 -12.69 -1.93 5.96
N ILE A 163 -11.83 -1.66 4.98
CA ILE A 163 -12.16 -0.73 3.89
C ILE A 163 -13.32 -1.28 3.06
N SER A 164 -13.38 -2.59 2.79
CA SER A 164 -14.49 -3.21 2.07
C SER A 164 -15.83 -3.03 2.82
N ALA A 165 -15.84 -3.21 4.13
CA ALA A 165 -17.02 -2.96 4.96
C ALA A 165 -17.44 -1.47 4.91
N SER A 166 -16.47 -0.56 5.01
CA SER A 166 -16.71 0.89 4.93
C SER A 166 -17.30 1.30 3.57
N ILE A 167 -16.83 0.68 2.48
CA ILE A 167 -17.37 0.87 1.14
C ILE A 167 -18.84 0.48 1.06
N GLN A 168 -19.24 -0.65 1.66
CA GLN A 168 -20.64 -1.08 1.67
C GLN A 168 -21.54 -0.08 2.42
N GLU A 169 -21.06 0.46 3.54
CA GLU A 169 -21.78 1.49 4.28
C GLU A 169 -21.92 2.79 3.47
N ILE A 170 -20.83 3.24 2.82
CA ILE A 170 -20.86 4.42 1.97
C ILE A 170 -21.83 4.22 0.78
N ASP A 171 -21.81 3.06 0.13
CA ASP A 171 -22.73 2.74 -0.97
C ASP A 171 -24.20 2.79 -0.52
N SER A 172 -24.51 2.26 0.67
CA SER A 172 -25.84 2.37 1.27
C SER A 172 -26.24 3.83 1.52
N ASN A 173 -25.33 4.63 2.07
CA ASN A 173 -25.56 6.05 2.35
C ASN A 173 -25.76 6.88 1.06
N ILE A 174 -25.05 6.56 -0.02
CA ILE A 174 -25.23 7.20 -1.33
C ILE A 174 -26.63 6.90 -1.89
N ASN A 175 -27.09 5.65 -1.77
CA ASN A 175 -28.45 5.28 -2.18
C ASN A 175 -29.53 6.06 -1.39
N ILE A 176 -29.34 6.20 -0.08
CA ILE A 176 -30.23 7.01 0.77
C ILE A 176 -30.19 8.49 0.35
N LEU A 177 -28.99 9.03 0.09
CA LEU A 177 -28.81 10.42 -0.34
C LEU A 177 -29.50 10.70 -1.68
N SER A 178 -29.34 9.82 -2.66
CA SER A 178 -30.01 9.89 -3.96
C SER A 178 -31.53 9.85 -3.81
N SER A 179 -32.05 8.93 -2.99
CA SER A 179 -33.49 8.86 -2.71
C SER A 179 -34.02 10.14 -2.05
N LYS A 180 -33.26 10.73 -1.10
CA LYS A 180 -33.63 11.99 -0.44
C LYS A 180 -33.57 13.19 -1.38
N ALA A 181 -32.63 13.20 -2.31
CA ALA A 181 -32.56 14.20 -3.37
C ALA A 181 -33.81 14.12 -4.28
N MET A 182 -34.19 12.92 -4.72
CA MET A 182 -35.42 12.74 -5.51
C MET A 182 -36.68 13.20 -4.74
N GLU A 183 -36.79 12.85 -3.46
CA GLU A 183 -37.89 13.29 -2.60
C GLU A 183 -37.91 14.82 -2.47
N GLY A 184 -36.74 15.45 -2.27
CA GLY A 184 -36.58 16.90 -2.20
C GLY A 184 -37.02 17.61 -3.48
N SER A 185 -36.60 17.10 -4.65
CA SER A 185 -36.97 17.64 -5.95
C SER A 185 -38.48 17.53 -6.21
N ASN A 186 -39.08 16.38 -5.88
CA ASN A 186 -40.53 16.18 -6.01
C ASN A 186 -41.33 17.12 -5.11
N ASN A 187 -40.95 17.24 -3.83
CA ASN A 187 -41.61 18.14 -2.89
C ASN A 187 -41.47 19.60 -3.32
N ALA A 188 -40.30 20.00 -3.82
CA ALA A 188 -40.08 21.33 -4.34
C ALA A 188 -40.97 21.65 -5.54
N ASN A 189 -41.16 20.69 -6.46
CA ASN A 189 -42.08 20.86 -7.58
C ASN A 189 -43.55 21.01 -7.14
N GLN A 190 -43.98 20.25 -6.13
CA GLN A 190 -45.32 20.43 -5.54
C GLN A 190 -45.49 21.83 -4.92
N PHE A 191 -44.46 22.35 -4.23
CA PHE A 191 -44.52 23.70 -3.67
C PHE A 191 -44.51 24.80 -4.75
N LYS A 192 -43.87 24.58 -5.90
CA LYS A 192 -44.00 25.48 -7.06
C LYS A 192 -45.45 25.59 -7.53
N GLU A 193 -46.15 24.46 -7.68
CA GLU A 193 -47.56 24.45 -8.10
C GLU A 193 -48.45 25.20 -7.09
N ILE A 194 -48.26 24.97 -5.79
CA ILE A 194 -48.98 25.69 -4.73
C ILE A 194 -48.68 27.20 -4.79
N ALA A 195 -47.43 27.58 -5.03
CA ALA A 195 -47.03 28.98 -5.12
C ALA A 195 -47.66 29.70 -6.32
N GLU A 196 -47.76 29.01 -7.48
CA GLU A 196 -48.48 29.50 -8.65
C GLU A 196 -49.99 29.64 -8.39
N GLU A 197 -50.58 28.70 -7.65
CA GLU A 197 -51.98 28.78 -7.24
C GLU A 197 -52.23 29.99 -6.35
N VAL A 198 -51.38 30.22 -5.33
CA VAL A 198 -51.45 31.38 -4.44
C VAL A 198 -51.38 32.69 -5.23
N LYS A 199 -50.46 32.78 -6.20
CA LYS A 199 -50.32 33.94 -7.07
C LYS A 199 -51.58 34.17 -7.89
N THR A 200 -52.12 33.12 -8.51
CA THR A 200 -53.33 33.19 -9.34
C THR A 200 -54.54 33.60 -8.49
N ASN A 201 -54.72 33.00 -7.32
CA ASN A 201 -55.82 33.31 -6.40
C ASN A 201 -55.73 34.76 -5.89
N SER A 202 -54.53 35.25 -5.58
CA SER A 202 -54.29 36.65 -5.23
C SER A 202 -54.68 37.61 -6.36
N GLN A 203 -54.29 37.32 -7.60
CA GLN A 203 -54.66 38.14 -8.76
C GLN A 203 -56.18 38.17 -8.99
N SER A 204 -56.85 37.02 -8.88
CA SER A 204 -58.31 36.92 -8.96
C SER A 204 -58.98 37.75 -7.85
N ALA A 205 -58.50 37.65 -6.61
CA ALA A 205 -59.04 38.41 -5.49
C ALA A 205 -58.89 39.93 -5.66
N ILE A 206 -57.78 40.41 -6.24
CA ILE A 206 -57.59 41.83 -6.59
C ILE A 206 -58.65 42.26 -7.61
N LEU A 207 -58.82 41.51 -8.70
CA LEU A 207 -59.79 41.83 -9.75
C LEU A 207 -61.23 41.87 -9.21
N GLU A 208 -61.62 40.88 -8.41
CA GLU A 208 -62.94 40.84 -7.77
C GLU A 208 -63.15 42.04 -6.83
N THR A 209 -62.11 42.41 -6.07
CA THR A 209 -62.15 43.55 -5.14
C THR A 209 -62.25 44.88 -5.88
N GLU A 210 -61.56 45.05 -7.01
CA GLU A 210 -61.67 46.24 -7.86
C GLU A 210 -63.07 46.40 -8.47
N ILE A 211 -63.66 45.31 -8.97
CA ILE A 211 -65.03 45.29 -9.49
C ILE A 211 -66.02 45.69 -8.38
N LEU A 212 -65.90 45.07 -7.21
CA LEU A 212 -66.75 45.35 -6.06
C LEU A 212 -66.61 46.82 -5.61
N TYR A 213 -65.38 47.32 -5.50
CA TYR A 213 -65.09 48.70 -5.13
C TYR A 213 -65.79 49.68 -6.10
N SER A 214 -65.64 49.46 -7.41
CA SER A 214 -66.25 50.30 -8.45
C SER A 214 -67.78 50.30 -8.37
N GLU A 215 -68.39 49.12 -8.17
CA GLU A 215 -69.84 48.99 -8.03
C GLU A 215 -70.35 49.72 -6.78
N LYS A 216 -69.72 49.52 -5.63
CA LYS A 216 -70.13 50.16 -4.37
C LYS A 216 -69.88 51.67 -4.37
N GLN A 217 -68.80 52.14 -4.99
CA GLN A 217 -68.56 53.57 -5.20
C GLN A 217 -69.66 54.20 -6.07
N LYS A 218 -70.08 53.53 -7.14
CA LYS A 218 -71.20 54.00 -7.99
C LYS A 218 -72.51 54.05 -7.22
N ASN A 219 -72.82 53.03 -6.43
CA ASN A 219 -74.04 53.00 -5.62
C ASN A 219 -74.04 54.07 -4.52
N MET A 220 -72.90 54.35 -3.91
CA MET A 220 -72.75 55.43 -2.94
C MET A 220 -72.99 56.80 -3.57
N LYS A 221 -72.45 57.06 -4.77
CA LYS A 221 -72.74 58.30 -5.52
C LYS A 221 -74.25 58.48 -5.76
N LYS A 222 -74.96 57.40 -6.13
CA LYS A 222 -76.43 57.43 -6.28
C LYS A 222 -77.14 57.73 -4.95
N ALA A 223 -76.69 57.14 -3.84
CA ALA A 223 -77.25 57.39 -2.52
C ALA A 223 -77.04 58.85 -2.07
N ILE A 224 -75.88 59.44 -2.35
CA ILE A 224 -75.61 60.87 -2.10
C ILE A 224 -76.60 61.75 -2.87
N GLU A 225 -76.81 61.48 -4.16
CA GLU A 225 -77.78 62.24 -4.97
C GLU A 225 -79.22 62.06 -4.47
N ALA A 226 -79.62 60.85 -4.10
CA ALA A 226 -80.94 60.59 -3.51
C ALA A 226 -81.12 61.31 -2.17
N GLY A 227 -80.07 61.43 -1.36
CA GLY A 227 -80.06 62.16 -0.10
C GLY A 227 -80.41 63.65 -0.25
N LYS A 228 -80.10 64.29 -1.39
CA LYS A 228 -80.47 65.69 -1.67
C LYS A 228 -81.99 65.92 -1.70
N VAL A 229 -82.79 64.87 -1.93
CA VAL A 229 -84.26 64.97 -1.86
C VAL A 229 -84.70 65.36 -0.44
N VAL A 230 -83.95 64.98 0.58
CA VAL A 230 -84.22 65.36 1.98
C VAL A 230 -84.12 66.88 2.18
N ASP A 231 -83.20 67.55 1.48
CA ASP A 231 -83.10 69.02 1.48
C ASP A 231 -84.34 69.67 0.86
N SER A 232 -84.89 69.07 -0.21
CA SER A 232 -86.16 69.52 -0.81
C SER A 232 -87.33 69.34 0.15
N ILE A 233 -87.38 68.23 0.92
CA ILE A 233 -88.41 68.01 1.95
C ILE A 233 -88.28 69.06 3.06
N LYS A 234 -87.04 69.41 3.46
CA LYS A 234 -86.79 70.50 4.42
C LYS A 234 -87.38 71.82 3.93
N PHE A 235 -87.12 72.18 2.68
CA PHE A 235 -87.67 73.40 2.08
C PHE A 235 -89.21 73.39 2.03
N MET A 236 -89.82 72.24 1.71
CA MET A 236 -91.28 72.08 1.77
C MET A 236 -91.80 72.26 3.20
N ALA A 237 -91.16 71.65 4.20
CA ALA A 237 -91.54 71.81 5.61
C ALA A 237 -91.38 73.26 6.10
N ASP A 238 -90.31 73.96 5.69
CA ASP A 238 -90.12 75.39 5.97
C ASP A 238 -91.25 76.25 5.35
N THR A 239 -91.64 75.92 4.12
CA THR A 239 -92.74 76.60 3.41
C THR A 239 -94.09 76.35 4.10
N ILE A 240 -94.40 75.10 4.45
CA ILE A 240 -95.65 74.74 5.16
C ILE A 240 -95.68 75.42 6.54
N GLY A 241 -94.55 75.46 7.25
CA GLY A 241 -94.45 76.17 8.53
C GLY A 241 -94.74 77.67 8.39
N SER A 242 -94.17 78.31 7.36
CA SER A 242 -94.44 79.73 7.06
C SER A 242 -95.91 79.98 6.70
N ILE A 243 -96.54 79.07 5.94
CA ILE A 243 -97.98 79.13 5.62
C ILE A 243 -98.82 78.95 6.90
N ALA A 244 -98.45 78.00 7.77
CA ALA A 244 -99.14 77.77 9.04
C ALA A 244 -99.05 79.01 9.95
N GLU A 245 -97.89 79.66 10.02
CA GLU A 245 -97.71 80.92 10.77
C GLU A 245 -98.54 82.06 10.18
N GLN A 246 -98.52 82.26 8.86
CA GLN A 246 -99.37 83.24 8.19
C GLN A 246 -100.86 82.97 8.40
N THR A 247 -101.27 81.70 8.33
CA THR A 247 -102.67 81.27 8.53
C THR A 247 -103.10 81.50 9.99
N ASN A 248 -102.21 81.23 10.95
CA ASN A 248 -102.44 81.52 12.37
C ASN A 248 -102.63 83.04 12.61
N LEU A 249 -101.82 83.86 11.95
CA LEU A 249 -101.87 85.33 12.06
C LEU A 249 -103.13 85.92 11.37
N LEU A 250 -103.52 85.37 10.22
CA LEU A 250 -104.79 85.67 9.53
C LEU A 250 -106.00 85.25 10.37
N ALA A 251 -105.97 84.05 10.95
CA ALA A 251 -107.04 83.53 11.80
C ALA A 251 -107.17 84.33 13.11
N LEU A 252 -106.05 84.75 13.70
CA LEU A 252 -106.03 85.64 14.85
C LEU A 252 -106.66 87.00 14.52
N ASN A 253 -106.29 87.61 13.39
CA ASN A 253 -106.88 88.87 12.93
C ASN A 253 -108.39 88.71 12.66
N ALA A 254 -108.81 87.60 12.06
CA ALA A 254 -110.22 87.30 11.82
C ALA A 254 -111.00 87.05 13.13
N ALA A 255 -110.40 86.38 14.11
CA ALA A 255 -111.00 86.17 15.43
C ALA A 255 -111.16 87.50 16.20
N ILE A 256 -110.17 88.40 16.11
CA ILE A 256 -110.24 89.75 16.68
C ILE A 256 -111.37 90.55 16.05
N GLU A 257 -111.48 90.58 14.71
CA GLU A 257 -112.51 91.37 14.02
C GLU A 257 -113.92 90.76 14.19
N ALA A 258 -114.02 89.43 14.28
CA ALA A 258 -115.27 88.74 14.61
C ALA A 258 -115.74 89.02 16.05
N ALA A 259 -114.82 89.10 17.01
CA ALA A 259 -115.13 89.55 18.38
C ALA A 259 -115.58 91.02 18.41
N ARG A 260 -115.04 91.86 17.52
CA ARG A 260 -115.39 93.28 17.36
C ARG A 260 -116.80 93.51 16.79
N ALA A 261 -117.30 92.59 15.97
CA ALA A 261 -118.66 92.61 15.40
C ALA A 261 -119.78 92.16 16.37
N GLY A 262 -119.44 91.76 17.60
CA GLY A 262 -120.43 91.42 18.65
C GLY A 262 -121.28 90.18 18.32
N GLU A 263 -122.58 90.20 18.65
CA GLU A 263 -123.52 89.08 18.47
C GLU A 263 -123.59 88.55 17.03
N GLN A 264 -123.41 89.42 16.02
CA GLN A 264 -123.45 89.06 14.59
C GLN A 264 -122.17 88.31 14.12
N GLY A 265 -121.07 88.41 14.87
CA GLY A 265 -119.77 87.81 14.54
C GLY A 265 -119.48 86.47 15.23
N LYS A 266 -120.35 86.01 16.15
CA LYS A 266 -120.13 84.80 16.97
C LYS A 266 -119.83 83.54 16.15
N GLY A 267 -120.57 83.30 15.06
CA GLY A 267 -120.33 82.14 14.18
C GLY A 267 -118.97 82.20 13.47
N PHE A 268 -118.55 83.39 13.03
CA PHE A 268 -117.25 83.62 12.41
C PHE A 268 -116.09 83.52 13.42
N ALA A 269 -116.28 83.96 14.66
CA ALA A 269 -115.27 83.86 15.71
C ALA A 269 -114.94 82.40 16.06
N VAL A 270 -115.96 81.52 16.09
CA VAL A 270 -115.75 80.08 16.33
C VAL A 270 -114.94 79.45 15.19
N VAL A 271 -115.26 79.77 13.93
CA VAL A 271 -114.51 79.26 12.77
C VAL A 271 -113.08 79.81 12.76
N ALA A 272 -112.87 81.09 13.05
CA ALA A 272 -111.55 81.69 13.11
C ALA A 272 -110.68 81.07 14.23
N GLU A 273 -111.24 80.81 15.41
CA GLU A 273 -110.51 80.13 16.49
C GLU A 273 -110.19 78.66 16.14
N GLU A 274 -111.07 77.96 15.43
CA GLU A 274 -110.81 76.60 14.96
C GLU A 274 -109.72 76.58 13.88
N VAL A 275 -109.71 77.55 12.96
CA VAL A 275 -108.63 77.72 11.96
C VAL A 275 -107.31 78.08 12.66
N ARG A 276 -107.34 78.90 13.72
CA ARG A 276 -106.16 79.24 14.53
C ARG A 276 -105.57 78.00 15.20
N LYS A 277 -106.40 77.17 15.84
CA LYS A 277 -105.97 75.89 16.42
C LYS A 277 -105.43 74.91 15.39
N LEU A 278 -106.05 74.80 14.21
CA LEU A 278 -105.54 73.98 13.10
C LEU A 278 -104.19 74.49 12.59
N ALA A 279 -104.00 75.81 12.52
CA ALA A 279 -102.74 76.44 12.13
C ALA A 279 -101.63 76.23 13.18
N GLU A 280 -101.94 76.36 14.48
CA GLU A 280 -101.02 76.01 15.57
C GLU A 280 -100.65 74.51 15.55
N GLY A 281 -101.64 73.63 15.36
CA GLY A 281 -101.42 72.18 15.22
C GLY A 281 -100.57 71.83 14.00
N SER A 282 -100.77 72.52 12.88
CA SER A 282 -99.95 72.38 11.66
C SER A 282 -98.51 72.86 11.89
N SER A 283 -98.33 73.99 12.57
CA SER A 283 -97.00 74.51 12.94
C SER A 283 -96.25 73.53 13.85
N GLN A 284 -96.92 72.97 14.85
CA GLN A 284 -96.33 71.95 15.73
C GLN A 284 -95.98 70.66 14.98
N ALA A 285 -96.83 70.22 14.04
CA ALA A 285 -96.53 69.07 13.18
C ALA A 285 -95.32 69.34 12.27
N VAL A 286 -95.18 70.55 11.73
CA VAL A 286 -94.01 70.97 10.95
C VAL A 286 -92.73 70.96 11.80
N ILE A 287 -92.78 71.39 13.06
CA ILE A 287 -91.62 71.31 13.97
C ILE A 287 -91.15 69.85 14.13
N ASN A 288 -92.08 68.92 14.34
CA ASN A 288 -91.76 67.49 14.45
C ASN A 288 -91.22 66.90 13.13
N ILE A 289 -91.74 67.34 11.98
CA ILE A 289 -91.23 66.98 10.65
C ILE A 289 -89.79 67.49 10.49
N LYS A 290 -89.48 68.73 10.88
CA LYS A 290 -88.13 69.29 10.81
C LYS A 290 -87.13 68.52 11.68
N ASP A 291 -87.52 68.15 12.90
CA ASP A 291 -86.69 67.29 13.77
C ASP A 291 -86.43 65.91 13.14
N THR A 292 -87.47 65.31 12.54
CA THR A 292 -87.33 64.04 11.82
C THR A 292 -86.40 64.17 10.60
N ILE A 293 -86.54 65.23 9.81
CA ILE A 293 -85.67 65.53 8.67
C ILE A 293 -84.22 65.68 9.12
N PHE A 294 -83.97 66.40 10.22
CA PHE A 294 -82.62 66.56 10.76
C PHE A 294 -82.00 65.21 11.13
N LYS A 295 -82.73 64.35 11.86
CA LYS A 295 -82.28 62.99 12.20
C LYS A 295 -82.02 62.12 10.96
N VAL A 296 -82.85 62.26 9.93
CA VAL A 296 -82.66 61.57 8.64
C VAL A 296 -81.40 62.07 7.94
N GLN A 297 -81.17 63.39 7.87
CA GLN A 297 -79.96 63.97 7.28
C GLN A 297 -78.69 63.50 8.01
N GLU A 298 -78.71 63.49 9.35
CA GLU A 298 -77.60 62.99 10.17
C GLU A 298 -77.33 61.51 9.89
N SER A 299 -78.38 60.68 9.87
CA SER A 299 -78.27 59.24 9.56
C SER A 299 -77.73 58.98 8.16
N PHE A 300 -78.15 59.77 7.15
CA PHE A 300 -77.61 59.70 5.80
C PHE A 300 -76.14 60.08 5.74
N LYS A 301 -75.75 61.17 6.43
CA LYS A 301 -74.35 61.60 6.50
C LYS A 301 -73.47 60.52 7.11
N LEU A 302 -73.86 59.98 8.26
CA LEU A 302 -73.14 58.87 8.92
C LEU A 302 -73.01 57.64 8.00
N SER A 303 -74.06 57.30 7.25
CA SER A 303 -74.03 56.18 6.30
C SER A 303 -73.10 56.41 5.12
N ILE A 304 -73.03 57.64 4.61
CA ILE A 304 -72.10 58.02 3.53
C ILE A 304 -70.66 58.00 4.03
N ASP A 305 -70.40 58.56 5.21
CA ASP A 305 -69.05 58.61 5.78
C ASP A 305 -68.55 57.18 6.11
N ASN A 306 -69.36 56.33 6.75
CA ASN A 306 -69.03 54.90 6.92
C ASN A 306 -68.78 54.19 5.58
N GLY A 307 -69.58 54.51 4.55
CA GLY A 307 -69.39 53.96 3.22
C GLY A 307 -68.04 54.34 2.61
N LYS A 308 -67.62 55.61 2.78
CA LYS A 308 -66.30 56.08 2.33
C LYS A 308 -65.18 55.37 3.07
N ASP A 309 -65.28 55.25 4.39
CA ASP A 309 -64.26 54.57 5.20
C ASP A 309 -64.08 53.11 4.76
N ILE A 310 -65.17 52.39 4.47
CA ILE A 310 -65.12 51.02 3.96
C ILE A 310 -64.46 50.98 2.57
N LEU A 311 -64.83 51.89 1.68
CA LEU A 311 -64.20 51.96 0.36
C LEU A 311 -62.70 52.26 0.47
N GLU A 312 -62.32 53.22 1.30
CA GLU A 312 -60.92 53.56 1.56
C GLU A 312 -60.17 52.33 2.06
N PHE A 313 -60.68 51.65 3.08
CA PHE A 313 -60.09 50.42 3.62
C PHE A 313 -59.93 49.32 2.55
N ILE A 314 -60.92 49.12 1.68
CA ILE A 314 -60.82 48.17 0.56
C ILE A 314 -59.68 48.57 -0.39
N ASN A 315 -59.63 49.84 -0.77
CA ASN A 315 -58.67 50.32 -1.75
C ASN A 315 -57.23 50.36 -1.22
N THR A 316 -57.02 50.74 0.05
CA THR A 316 -55.69 50.87 0.63
C THR A 316 -55.22 49.58 1.26
N ASN A 317 -56.03 48.93 2.11
CA ASN A 317 -55.56 47.82 2.93
C ASN A 317 -55.79 46.47 2.24
N VAL A 318 -57.01 46.20 1.76
CA VAL A 318 -57.36 44.89 1.20
C VAL A 318 -56.57 44.62 -0.09
N ASN A 319 -56.55 45.57 -1.02
CA ASN A 319 -55.77 45.44 -2.27
C ASN A 319 -54.27 45.31 -2.02
N GLU A 320 -53.70 46.08 -1.08
CA GLU A 320 -52.28 45.97 -0.74
C GLU A 320 -51.94 44.60 -0.15
N GLN A 321 -52.81 44.06 0.73
CA GLN A 321 -52.63 42.72 1.30
C GLN A 321 -52.70 41.62 0.24
N PHE A 322 -53.67 41.68 -0.68
CA PHE A 322 -53.72 40.69 -1.75
C PHE A 322 -52.49 40.77 -2.66
N ASN A 323 -52.02 41.97 -3.01
CA ASN A 323 -50.78 42.14 -3.77
C ASN A 323 -49.55 41.57 -3.02
N ALA A 324 -49.45 41.81 -1.71
CA ALA A 324 -48.42 41.22 -0.88
C ALA A 324 -48.48 39.68 -0.85
N TYR A 325 -49.67 39.09 -0.83
CA TYR A 325 -49.85 37.64 -0.96
C TYR A 325 -49.38 37.12 -2.32
N GLY A 326 -49.66 37.82 -3.41
CA GLY A 326 -49.20 37.44 -4.75
C GLY A 326 -47.67 37.44 -4.84
N LYS A 327 -47.03 38.47 -4.30
CA LYS A 327 -45.56 38.55 -4.17
C LYS A 327 -44.98 37.45 -3.29
N THR A 328 -45.71 37.01 -2.27
CA THR A 328 -45.31 35.88 -1.42
C THR A 328 -45.35 34.57 -2.21
N GLY A 329 -46.36 34.39 -3.07
CA GLY A 329 -46.39 33.30 -4.06
C GLY A 329 -45.16 33.31 -4.96
N ASP A 330 -44.81 34.44 -5.57
CA ASP A 330 -43.60 34.57 -6.39
C ASP A 330 -42.32 34.20 -5.63
N LYS A 331 -42.22 34.61 -4.36
CA LYS A 331 -41.07 34.28 -3.52
C LYS A 331 -40.99 32.77 -3.26
N TYR A 332 -42.08 32.14 -2.84
CA TYR A 332 -42.11 30.69 -2.58
C TYR A 332 -41.87 29.86 -3.83
N TYR A 333 -42.29 30.34 -5.01
CA TYR A 333 -41.94 29.71 -6.27
C TYR A 333 -40.42 29.69 -6.48
N ASN A 334 -39.76 30.84 -6.32
CA ASN A 334 -38.31 30.94 -6.48
C ASN A 334 -37.54 30.14 -5.43
N ASP A 335 -37.98 30.17 -4.17
CA ASP A 335 -37.38 29.36 -3.09
C ASP A 335 -37.50 27.86 -3.40
N SER A 336 -38.66 27.43 -3.92
CA SER A 336 -38.88 26.05 -4.34
C SER A 336 -38.07 25.68 -5.58
N ASP A 337 -37.88 26.61 -6.53
CA ASP A 337 -36.99 26.41 -7.68
C ASP A 337 -35.54 26.21 -7.28
N PHE A 338 -35.08 26.99 -6.31
CA PHE A 338 -33.76 26.81 -5.74
C PHE A 338 -33.60 25.42 -5.08
N VAL A 339 -34.57 24.99 -4.27
CA VAL A 339 -34.52 23.66 -3.62
C VAL A 339 -34.57 22.51 -4.64
N SER A 340 -35.37 22.64 -5.70
CA SER A 340 -35.44 21.66 -6.79
C SER A 340 -34.10 21.52 -7.48
N LYS A 341 -33.46 22.64 -7.88
CA LYS A 341 -32.14 22.62 -8.51
C LYS A 341 -31.05 22.05 -7.60
N MET A 342 -31.04 22.43 -6.33
CA MET A 342 -30.11 21.87 -5.35
C MET A 342 -30.31 20.36 -5.20
N SER A 343 -31.56 19.89 -5.22
CA SER A 343 -31.86 18.46 -5.15
C SER A 343 -31.33 17.72 -6.38
N ASP A 344 -31.50 18.29 -7.58
CA ASP A 344 -30.96 17.71 -8.81
C ASP A 344 -29.42 17.67 -8.80
N GLU A 345 -28.76 18.70 -8.27
CA GLU A 345 -27.30 18.71 -8.07
C GLU A 345 -26.84 17.62 -7.08
N ILE A 346 -27.57 17.41 -5.97
CA ILE A 346 -27.27 16.32 -5.02
C ILE A 346 -27.45 14.94 -5.68
N ALA A 347 -28.47 14.77 -6.52
CA ALA A 347 -28.67 13.53 -7.27
C ALA A 347 -27.48 13.26 -8.22
N ALA A 348 -27.04 14.27 -8.96
CA ALA A 348 -25.87 14.15 -9.83
C ALA A 348 -24.58 13.84 -9.05
N MET A 349 -24.35 14.51 -7.92
CA MET A 349 -23.21 14.19 -7.04
C MET A 349 -23.29 12.76 -6.49
N SER A 350 -24.49 12.25 -6.21
CA SER A 350 -24.69 10.87 -5.74
C SER A 350 -24.30 9.85 -6.82
N GLU A 351 -24.59 10.12 -8.10
CA GLU A 351 -24.13 9.29 -9.22
C GLU A 351 -22.59 9.29 -9.34
N GLU A 352 -21.95 10.46 -9.21
CA GLU A 352 -20.49 10.58 -9.24
C GLU A 352 -19.81 9.84 -8.06
N LEU A 353 -20.41 9.95 -6.86
CA LEU A 353 -19.96 9.19 -5.69
C LEU A 353 -20.10 7.69 -5.90
N THR A 354 -21.18 7.23 -6.54
CA THR A 354 -21.36 5.80 -6.88
C THR A 354 -20.23 5.31 -7.78
N ALA A 355 -19.87 6.08 -8.82
CA ALA A 355 -18.76 5.74 -9.70
C ALA A 355 -17.42 5.69 -8.95
N THR A 356 -17.19 6.67 -8.07
CA THR A 356 -15.98 6.75 -7.24
C THR A 356 -15.87 5.54 -6.29
N VAL A 357 -16.96 5.18 -5.61
CA VAL A 357 -17.02 3.99 -4.75
C VAL A 357 -16.73 2.72 -5.54
N GLY A 358 -17.24 2.62 -6.77
CA GLY A 358 -16.91 1.52 -7.68
C GLY A 358 -15.40 1.39 -7.94
N GLN A 359 -14.72 2.51 -8.20
CA GLN A 359 -13.27 2.54 -8.41
C GLN A 359 -12.49 2.17 -7.13
N VAL A 360 -12.90 2.67 -5.97
CA VAL A 360 -12.27 2.32 -4.69
C VAL A 360 -12.45 0.83 -4.40
N ASN A 361 -13.62 0.26 -4.66
CA ASN A 361 -13.87 -1.16 -4.49
C ASN A 361 -12.97 -2.04 -5.36
N GLU A 362 -12.74 -1.63 -6.62
CA GLU A 362 -11.78 -2.32 -7.50
C GLU A 362 -10.35 -2.21 -6.99
N ALA A 363 -9.94 -1.04 -6.48
CA ALA A 363 -8.61 -0.83 -5.89
C ALA A 363 -8.39 -1.74 -4.66
N VAL A 364 -9.38 -1.85 -3.77
CA VAL A 364 -9.32 -2.73 -2.58
C VAL A 364 -9.24 -4.19 -3.00
N LYS A 365 -10.00 -4.62 -4.02
CA LYS A 365 -9.90 -5.98 -4.56
C LYS A 365 -8.51 -6.27 -5.10
N ASN A 366 -7.90 -5.32 -5.82
CA ASN A 366 -6.53 -5.46 -6.31
C ASN A 366 -5.51 -5.51 -5.17
N MET A 367 -5.72 -4.74 -4.10
CA MET A 367 -4.89 -4.79 -2.89
C MET A 367 -4.96 -6.16 -2.20
N ALA A 368 -6.15 -6.74 -2.07
CA ALA A 368 -6.34 -8.08 -1.52
C ALA A 368 -5.63 -9.14 -2.38
N LEU A 369 -5.77 -9.09 -3.71
CA LEU A 369 -5.06 -9.97 -4.63
C LEU A 369 -3.54 -9.82 -4.54
N SER A 370 -3.05 -8.59 -4.44
CA SER A 370 -1.61 -8.32 -4.29
C SER A 370 -1.07 -8.84 -2.95
N SER A 371 -1.85 -8.72 -1.88
CA SER A 371 -1.50 -9.24 -0.55
C SER A 371 -1.45 -10.77 -0.56
N GLN A 372 -2.43 -11.43 -1.17
CA GLN A 372 -2.43 -12.89 -1.35
C GLN A 372 -1.19 -13.35 -2.12
N LYS A 373 -0.90 -12.72 -3.26
CA LYS A 373 0.27 -13.06 -4.08
C LYS A 373 1.58 -12.83 -3.34
N SER A 374 1.68 -11.76 -2.57
CA SER A 374 2.85 -11.49 -1.71
C SER A 374 3.00 -12.58 -0.64
N GLY A 375 1.91 -13.13 -0.13
CA GLY A 375 1.92 -14.27 0.79
C GLY A 375 2.46 -15.54 0.14
N GLU A 376 2.03 -15.85 -1.08
CA GLU A 376 2.55 -16.98 -1.87
C GLU A 376 4.06 -16.81 -2.14
N GLU A 377 4.50 -15.60 -2.52
CA GLU A 377 5.92 -15.30 -2.76
C GLU A 377 6.75 -15.39 -1.47
N ALA A 378 6.22 -14.94 -0.32
CA ALA A 378 6.89 -15.06 0.97
C ALA A 378 7.10 -16.53 1.38
N GLU A 379 6.11 -17.41 1.14
CA GLU A 379 6.24 -18.85 1.43
C GLU A 379 7.30 -19.50 0.54
N ILE A 380 7.39 -19.12 -0.75
CA ILE A 380 8.45 -19.61 -1.65
C ILE A 380 9.84 -19.16 -1.19
N ILE A 381 9.99 -17.92 -0.73
CA ILE A 381 11.26 -17.41 -0.22
C ILE A 381 11.66 -18.19 1.04
N LYS A 382 10.71 -18.45 1.94
CA LYS A 382 10.93 -19.26 3.15
C LYS A 382 11.40 -20.68 2.81
N GLU A 383 10.73 -21.35 1.88
CA GLU A 383 11.16 -22.68 1.41
C GLU A 383 12.58 -22.66 0.82
N SER A 384 12.89 -21.63 0.02
CA SER A 384 14.23 -21.43 -0.54
C SER A 384 15.29 -21.15 0.53
N MET A 385 14.93 -20.47 1.63
CA MET A 385 15.82 -20.23 2.76
C MET A 385 16.09 -21.51 3.57
N ASP A 386 15.10 -22.39 3.73
CA ASP A 386 15.29 -23.70 4.34
C ASP A 386 16.29 -24.55 3.55
N GLU A 387 16.19 -24.56 2.21
CA GLU A 387 17.17 -25.23 1.34
C GLU A 387 18.55 -24.60 1.42
N THR A 388 18.62 -23.26 1.42
CA THR A 388 19.87 -22.51 1.53
C THR A 388 20.58 -22.81 2.85
N THR A 389 19.84 -22.88 3.95
CA THR A 389 20.38 -23.20 5.28
C THR A 389 20.98 -24.60 5.31
N LYS A 390 20.30 -25.60 4.73
CA LYS A 390 20.84 -26.97 4.58
C LYS A 390 22.11 -26.99 3.72
N ALA A 391 22.15 -26.23 2.64
CA ALA A 391 23.33 -26.13 1.78
C ALA A 391 24.52 -25.50 2.54
N ILE A 392 24.28 -24.44 3.33
CA ILE A 392 25.30 -23.81 4.19
C ILE A 392 25.85 -24.82 5.20
N GLU A 393 25.00 -25.60 5.85
CA GLU A 393 25.42 -26.66 6.79
C GLU A 393 26.30 -27.71 6.11
N GLN A 394 25.94 -28.15 4.90
CA GLN A 394 26.73 -29.11 4.13
C GLN A 394 28.09 -28.55 3.70
N VAL A 395 28.16 -27.28 3.30
CA VAL A 395 29.43 -26.61 2.97
C VAL A 395 30.30 -26.46 4.22
N SER A 396 29.71 -26.13 5.37
CA SER A 396 30.40 -26.09 6.66
C SER A 396 31.09 -27.41 6.99
N LEU A 397 30.36 -28.52 6.90
CA LEU A 397 30.90 -29.87 7.13
C LEU A 397 32.01 -30.22 6.15
N THR A 398 31.87 -29.80 4.89
CA THR A 398 32.89 -30.04 3.85
C THR A 398 34.17 -29.25 4.13
N ALA A 399 34.06 -27.98 4.51
CA ALA A 399 35.19 -27.13 4.89
C ALA A 399 35.93 -27.72 6.10
N GLN A 400 35.19 -28.16 7.13
CA GLN A 400 35.78 -28.82 8.29
C GLN A 400 36.53 -30.11 7.91
N SER A 401 35.93 -30.95 7.05
CA SER A 401 36.60 -32.16 6.56
C SER A 401 37.85 -31.86 5.73
N GLN A 402 37.88 -30.76 4.96
CA GLN A 402 39.05 -30.34 4.20
C GLN A 402 40.18 -29.88 5.11
N THR A 403 39.87 -29.10 6.16
CA THR A 403 40.85 -28.73 7.18
C THR A 403 41.45 -29.95 7.87
N GLU A 404 40.63 -30.94 8.25
CA GLU A 404 41.13 -32.18 8.87
C GLU A 404 42.01 -33.00 7.91
N LEU A 405 41.66 -33.06 6.62
CA LEU A 405 42.45 -33.75 5.59
C LEU A 405 43.79 -33.06 5.35
N ALA A 406 43.79 -31.72 5.27
CA ALA A 406 45.01 -30.92 5.18
C ALA A 406 45.90 -31.13 6.40
N GLN A 407 45.35 -31.11 7.62
CA GLN A 407 46.13 -31.36 8.82
C GLN A 407 46.77 -32.77 8.81
N LYS A 408 46.01 -33.81 8.42
CA LYS A 408 46.53 -35.18 8.28
C LYS A 408 47.61 -35.29 7.21
N LEU A 409 47.45 -34.61 6.06
CA LEU A 409 48.47 -34.56 5.01
C LEU A 409 49.75 -33.91 5.54
N ASN A 410 49.64 -32.77 6.22
CA ASN A 410 50.74 -32.05 6.85
C ASN A 410 51.48 -32.94 7.87
N GLU A 411 50.76 -33.63 8.75
CA GLU A 411 51.34 -34.58 9.72
C GLU A 411 52.07 -35.76 9.04
N MET A 412 51.56 -36.24 7.89
CA MET A 412 52.22 -37.31 7.13
C MET A 412 53.52 -36.81 6.47
N VAL A 413 53.52 -35.62 5.88
CA VAL A 413 54.70 -35.07 5.20
C VAL A 413 55.77 -34.56 6.17
N GLN A 414 55.40 -34.13 7.38
CA GLN A 414 56.36 -33.78 8.44
C GLN A 414 57.27 -34.93 8.89
N LYS A 415 56.90 -36.19 8.59
CA LYS A 415 57.77 -37.36 8.83
C LYS A 415 58.98 -37.37 7.91
N PHE A 416 58.89 -36.70 6.75
CA PHE A 416 59.98 -36.61 5.79
C PHE A 416 60.94 -35.51 6.21
N LYS A 417 62.23 -35.88 6.28
CA LYS A 417 63.32 -34.93 6.47
C LYS A 417 63.87 -34.58 5.09
N ILE A 418 63.64 -33.34 4.68
CA ILE A 418 63.90 -32.86 3.31
C ILE A 418 64.99 -31.80 3.31
#